data_AF-A0A0G1TKV9-F1
#
_entry.id   AF-A0A0G1TKV9-F1
#
_cell.length_a   1.000
_cell.length_b   1.000
_cell.length_c   1.000
_cell.angle_alpha   90.00
_cell.angle_beta   90.00
_cell.angle_gamma   90.00
#
_symmetry.space_group_name_H-M   'P 1'
#
loop_
_entity.id
_entity.type
_entity.pdbx_description
1 polymer ?
#
loop_
_entity_poly.entity_id
_entity_poly.type
_entity_poly.pdbx_seq_one_letter_code
_entity_poly.pdbx_strand_id
1 'polypeptide(L)'
;MLLKSSRLTKSQREDAVARVFDQSAPRVDFYLMLILSAIIVTLGLLIDSAGVVIGGMLIAPILSPILGFSMGVVVGNTKLIKRAGSIIVWSALTVVIISFIISSFTLNGEMTSEIFSRTSPSLAYLLIAMVSGAAVAYALVRPALSEILPGIAIAVALIPPLATVGISISFLEKDMVIGSFELFLVNLVGIVFAAVSVFSFMRIYEAKDVIERKLRGEEKIVQKFQKEHDMEKIEQIEKTVLEVKEMLNEKKKNG
;
A
#
# COMPACT_ATOMS: atom_id res chain seq x y z
N MET A 1 14.37 22.17 31.00
CA MET A 1 13.96 20.79 31.36
C MET A 1 12.98 20.16 30.36
N LEU A 2 12.15 20.95 29.64
CA LEU A 2 11.16 20.44 28.66
C LEU A 2 11.72 19.90 27.33
N LEU A 3 12.97 20.21 26.97
CA LEU A 3 13.58 19.76 25.71
C LEU A 3 14.20 18.35 25.75
N LYS A 4 14.25 17.70 26.93
CA LYS A 4 14.79 16.33 27.07
C LYS A 4 13.76 15.24 26.72
N SER A 5 12.47 15.61 26.61
CA SER A 5 11.32 14.73 26.34
C SER A 5 11.04 14.49 24.84
N SER A 6 11.63 15.31 23.95
CA SER A 6 11.38 15.22 22.50
C SER A 6 12.28 14.21 21.77
N ARG A 7 13.44 13.84 22.33
CA ARG A 7 14.38 12.89 21.70
C ARG A 7 13.95 11.46 21.96
N LEU A 8 13.74 10.70 20.89
CA LEU A 8 13.51 9.26 20.98
C LEU A 8 14.77 8.55 21.49
N THR A 9 14.58 7.59 22.40
CA THR A 9 15.65 6.67 22.78
C THR A 9 15.99 5.74 21.60
N LYS A 10 17.12 5.02 21.69
CA LYS A 10 17.48 4.02 20.67
C LYS A 10 16.40 2.95 20.53
N SER A 11 15.94 2.37 21.64
CA SER A 11 14.87 1.37 21.65
C SER A 11 13.56 1.90 21.06
N GLN A 12 13.14 3.13 21.38
CA GLN A 12 11.91 3.71 20.80
C GLN A 12 11.97 3.85 19.27
N ARG A 13 13.17 4.14 18.72
CA ARG A 13 13.38 4.21 17.26
C ARG A 13 13.34 2.84 16.62
N GLU A 14 13.99 1.85 17.24
CA GLU A 14 13.95 0.46 16.80
C GLU A 14 12.51 -0.08 16.78
N ASP A 15 11.73 0.21 17.82
CA ASP A 15 10.31 -0.20 17.89
C ASP A 15 9.45 0.50 16.84
N ALA A 16 9.66 1.80 16.62
CA ALA A 16 8.95 2.54 15.57
C ALA A 16 9.23 1.97 14.19
N VAL A 17 10.50 1.69 13.89
CA VAL A 17 10.93 1.06 12.63
C VAL A 17 10.33 -0.32 12.48
N ALA A 18 10.34 -1.13 13.54
CA ALA A 18 9.74 -2.46 13.52
C ALA A 18 8.24 -2.40 13.22
N ARG A 19 7.49 -1.50 13.87
CA ARG A 19 6.05 -1.32 13.63
C ARG A 19 5.74 -0.94 12.19
N VAL A 20 6.44 0.05 11.64
CA VAL A 20 6.21 0.48 10.25
C VAL A 20 6.54 -0.65 9.29
N PHE A 21 7.63 -1.38 9.51
CA PHE A 21 7.99 -2.53 8.69
C PHE A 21 6.90 -3.62 8.72
N ASP A 22 6.42 -3.98 9.91
CA ASP A 22 5.43 -5.05 10.09
C ASP A 22 4.04 -4.68 9.55
N GLN A 23 3.71 -3.39 9.52
CA GLN A 23 2.50 -2.84 8.89
C GLN A 23 2.62 -2.69 7.38
N SER A 24 3.85 -2.58 6.84
CA SER A 24 4.12 -2.42 5.41
C SER A 24 4.14 -3.74 4.64
N ALA A 25 4.06 -4.89 5.32
CA ALA A 25 3.99 -6.19 4.68
C ALA A 25 2.57 -6.46 4.15
N PRO A 26 2.37 -6.59 2.82
CA PRO A 26 1.06 -6.76 2.23
C PRO A 26 0.57 -8.18 2.54
N ARG A 27 -0.42 -8.27 3.43
CA ARG A 27 -1.14 -9.52 3.72
C ARG A 27 -2.38 -9.61 2.85
N VAL A 28 -3.00 -10.79 2.79
CA VAL A 28 -4.30 -10.96 2.13
C VAL A 28 -5.32 -9.95 2.67
N ASP A 29 -5.31 -9.72 3.98
CA ASP A 29 -6.17 -8.75 4.67
C ASP A 29 -6.00 -7.32 4.13
N PHE A 30 -4.78 -6.93 3.74
CA PHE A 30 -4.50 -5.59 3.19
C PHE A 30 -5.27 -5.37 1.90
N TYR A 31 -5.16 -6.32 0.95
CA TYR A 31 -5.82 -6.20 -0.35
C TYR A 31 -7.34 -6.38 -0.22
N LEU A 32 -7.80 -7.23 0.70
CA LEU A 32 -9.22 -7.36 0.99
C LEU A 32 -9.81 -6.02 1.48
N MET A 33 -9.19 -5.39 2.48
CA MET A 33 -9.62 -4.09 2.99
C MET A 33 -9.53 -2.98 1.93
N LEU A 34 -8.49 -3.02 1.09
CA LEU A 34 -8.35 -2.08 -0.02
C LEU A 34 -9.48 -2.24 -1.05
N ILE A 35 -9.83 -3.47 -1.42
CA ILE A 35 -10.93 -3.75 -2.37
C ILE A 35 -12.27 -3.29 -1.77
N LEU A 36 -12.54 -3.62 -0.51
CA LEU A 36 -13.76 -3.20 0.18
C LEU A 36 -13.86 -1.66 0.26
N SER A 37 -12.75 -0.99 0.60
CA SER A 37 -12.67 0.47 0.59
C SER A 37 -12.91 1.04 -0.81
N ALA A 38 -12.27 0.49 -1.85
CA ALA A 38 -12.45 0.93 -3.23
C ALA A 38 -13.91 0.80 -3.67
N ILE A 39 -14.60 -0.30 -3.31
CA ILE A 39 -16.03 -0.48 -3.59
C ILE A 39 -16.85 0.63 -2.91
N ILE A 40 -16.67 0.84 -1.61
CA ILE A 40 -17.44 1.83 -0.83
C ILE A 40 -17.18 3.24 -1.36
N VAL A 41 -15.92 3.60 -1.61
CA VAL A 41 -15.56 4.93 -2.15
C VAL A 41 -16.14 5.12 -3.55
N THR A 42 -16.05 4.11 -4.43
CA THR A 42 -16.63 4.19 -5.78
C THR A 42 -18.14 4.41 -5.72
N LEU A 43 -18.85 3.61 -4.92
CA LEU A 43 -20.29 3.76 -4.75
C LEU A 43 -20.64 5.12 -4.16
N GLY A 44 -19.89 5.57 -3.14
CA GLY A 44 -20.04 6.89 -2.53
C GLY A 44 -19.87 8.04 -3.53
N LEU A 45 -18.89 7.94 -4.43
CA LEU A 45 -18.69 8.89 -5.53
C LEU A 45 -19.86 8.87 -6.51
N LEU A 46 -20.33 7.69 -6.91
CA LEU A 46 -21.44 7.53 -7.87
C LEU A 46 -22.80 8.00 -7.32
N ILE A 47 -23.02 7.95 -6.00
CA ILE A 47 -24.24 8.45 -5.36
C ILE A 47 -24.10 9.87 -4.77
N ASP A 48 -23.00 10.55 -5.07
CA ASP A 48 -22.69 11.92 -4.61
C ASP A 48 -22.72 12.08 -3.07
N SER A 49 -22.18 11.09 -2.34
CA SER A 49 -22.19 11.08 -0.87
C SER A 49 -20.79 11.18 -0.27
N ALA A 50 -20.39 12.40 0.10
CA ALA A 50 -19.14 12.68 0.80
C ALA A 50 -18.96 11.83 2.08
N GLY A 51 -20.05 11.59 2.82
CA GLY A 51 -20.01 10.79 4.06
C GLY A 51 -19.64 9.33 3.80
N VAL A 52 -20.18 8.72 2.74
CA VAL A 52 -19.84 7.35 2.33
C VAL A 52 -18.40 7.29 1.82
N VAL A 53 -17.99 8.29 1.04
CA VAL A 53 -16.61 8.43 0.54
C VAL A 53 -15.60 8.50 1.70
N ILE A 54 -15.89 9.30 2.73
CA ILE A 54 -15.06 9.40 3.94
C ILE A 54 -15.05 8.07 4.73
N GLY A 55 -16.22 7.44 4.91
CA GLY A 55 -16.34 6.16 5.60
C GLY A 55 -15.53 5.05 4.92
N GLY A 56 -15.57 4.99 3.59
CA GLY A 56 -14.77 4.04 2.81
C GLY A 56 -13.27 4.27 2.95
N MET A 57 -12.81 5.53 2.99
CA MET A 57 -11.40 5.87 3.19
C MET A 57 -10.84 5.40 4.54
N LEU A 58 -11.66 5.36 5.58
CA LEU A 58 -11.24 4.97 6.93
C LEU A 58 -10.78 3.50 7.03
N ILE A 59 -11.27 2.66 6.11
CA ILE A 59 -11.05 1.21 6.13
C ILE A 59 -9.70 0.83 5.51
N ALA A 60 -9.21 1.62 4.54
CA ALA A 60 -8.10 1.20 3.72
C ALA A 60 -6.72 1.48 4.34
N PRO A 61 -5.85 0.46 4.39
CA PRO A 61 -4.51 0.57 4.97
C PRO A 61 -3.45 1.19 4.02
N ILE A 62 -3.82 2.00 3.02
CA ILE A 62 -2.89 2.47 1.96
C ILE A 62 -1.74 3.34 2.47
N LEU A 63 -1.88 3.93 3.66
CA LEU A 63 -0.83 4.73 4.29
C LEU A 63 0.39 3.89 4.69
N SER A 64 0.19 2.65 5.13
CA SER A 64 1.27 1.78 5.61
C SER A 64 2.40 1.62 4.57
N PRO A 65 2.15 1.20 3.32
CA PRO A 65 3.20 1.09 2.32
C PRO A 65 3.84 2.44 1.95
N ILE A 66 3.11 3.56 2.01
CA ILE A 66 3.67 4.90 1.75
C ILE A 66 4.68 5.29 2.82
N LEU A 67 4.39 4.95 4.08
CA LEU A 67 5.28 5.21 5.22
C LEU A 67 6.47 4.25 5.21
N GLY A 68 6.26 2.98 4.83
CA GLY A 68 7.32 2.02 4.57
C GLY A 68 8.27 2.49 3.46
N PHE A 69 7.73 3.05 2.37
CA PHE A 69 8.51 3.66 1.29
C PHE A 69 9.35 4.83 1.80
N SER A 70 8.72 5.77 2.51
CA SER A 70 9.37 6.95 3.11
C SER A 70 10.48 6.55 4.09
N MET A 71 10.24 5.52 4.90
CA MET A 71 11.25 4.95 5.80
C MET A 71 12.40 4.31 5.04
N GLY A 72 12.12 3.57 3.96
CA GLY A 72 13.14 3.02 3.07
C GLY A 72 14.05 4.09 2.48
N VAL A 73 13.48 5.24 2.08
CA VAL A 73 14.24 6.40 1.59
C VAL A 73 15.17 6.95 2.68
N VAL A 74 14.66 7.17 3.90
CA VAL A 74 15.44 7.74 5.02
C VAL A 74 16.58 6.83 5.45
N VAL A 75 16.34 5.51 5.46
CA VAL A 75 17.34 4.51 5.84
C VAL A 75 18.29 4.16 4.70
N GLY A 76 17.99 4.58 3.47
CA GLY A 76 18.79 4.26 2.27
C GLY A 76 18.70 2.79 1.85
N ASN A 77 17.60 2.10 2.18
CA ASN A 77 17.43 0.69 1.86
C ASN A 77 16.65 0.50 0.55
N THR A 78 17.36 0.24 -0.54
CA THR A 78 16.77 0.10 -1.89
C THR A 78 15.79 -1.07 -2.00
N LYS A 79 15.98 -2.15 -1.24
CA LYS A 79 15.05 -3.29 -1.22
C LYS A 79 13.70 -2.89 -0.62
N LEU A 80 13.71 -2.17 0.50
CA LEU A 80 12.49 -1.67 1.15
C LEU A 80 11.77 -0.65 0.25
N ILE A 81 12.51 0.26 -0.38
CA ILE A 81 11.96 1.23 -1.34
C ILE A 81 11.26 0.51 -2.49
N LYS A 82 11.91 -0.48 -3.12
CA LYS A 82 11.32 -1.24 -4.23
C LYS A 82 10.09 -2.04 -3.80
N ARG A 83 10.14 -2.70 -2.65
CA ARG A 83 9.02 -3.49 -2.09
C ARG A 83 7.83 -2.59 -1.78
N ALA A 84 8.04 -1.51 -1.04
CA ALA A 84 6.97 -0.59 -0.67
C ALA A 84 6.41 0.14 -1.91
N GLY A 85 7.28 0.56 -2.83
CA GLY A 85 6.90 1.19 -4.09
C GLY A 85 6.04 0.29 -4.97
N SER A 86 6.38 -1.00 -5.08
CA SER A 86 5.57 -1.95 -5.85
C SER A 86 4.18 -2.13 -5.22
N ILE A 87 4.08 -2.16 -3.89
CA ILE A 87 2.79 -2.25 -3.19
C ILE A 87 1.93 -1.01 -3.44
N ILE A 88 2.52 0.19 -3.44
CA ILE A 88 1.79 1.43 -3.76
C ILE A 88 1.22 1.36 -5.18
N VAL A 89 2.03 0.93 -6.16
CA VAL A 89 1.59 0.79 -7.56
C VAL A 89 0.47 -0.25 -7.68
N TRP A 90 0.64 -1.44 -7.10
CA TRP A 90 -0.40 -2.48 -7.12
C TRP A 90 -1.68 -2.02 -6.42
N SER A 91 -1.57 -1.30 -5.31
CA SER A 91 -2.72 -0.74 -4.61
C SER A 91 -3.47 0.28 -5.47
N ALA A 92 -2.74 1.19 -6.12
CA ALA A 92 -3.32 2.17 -7.03
C ALA A 92 -4.04 1.50 -8.20
N LEU A 93 -3.41 0.50 -8.82
CA LEU A 93 -4.01 -0.29 -9.89
C LEU A 93 -5.27 -1.03 -9.42
N THR A 94 -5.24 -1.66 -8.24
CA THR A 94 -6.42 -2.33 -7.67
C THR A 94 -7.59 -1.36 -7.51
N VAL A 95 -7.36 -0.18 -6.91
CA VAL A 95 -8.43 0.82 -6.75
C VAL A 95 -8.99 1.25 -8.10
N VAL A 96 -8.12 1.58 -9.06
CA VAL A 96 -8.54 1.99 -10.41
C VAL A 96 -9.36 0.91 -11.11
N ILE A 97 -8.88 -0.34 -11.09
CA ILE A 97 -9.55 -1.49 -11.74
C ILE A 97 -10.91 -1.75 -11.11
N ILE A 98 -11.00 -1.79 -9.78
CA ILE A 98 -12.27 -2.03 -9.08
C ILE A 98 -13.27 -0.92 -9.40
N SER A 99 -12.82 0.33 -9.37
CA SER A 99 -13.69 1.49 -9.64
C SER A 99 -14.16 1.52 -11.09
N PHE A 100 -13.28 1.18 -12.03
CA PHE A 100 -13.62 1.00 -13.45
C PHE A 100 -14.66 -0.09 -13.66
N ILE A 101 -14.48 -1.27 -13.05
CA ILE A 101 -15.41 -2.40 -13.18
C ILE A 101 -16.79 -1.99 -12.67
N ILE A 102 -16.88 -1.43 -11.46
CA ILE A 102 -18.16 -1.03 -10.84
C ILE A 102 -18.87 0.03 -11.69
N SER A 103 -18.15 1.08 -12.10
CA SER A 103 -18.74 2.18 -12.88
C SER A 103 -19.18 1.71 -14.27
N SER A 104 -18.49 0.74 -14.89
CA SER A 104 -18.89 0.17 -16.19
C SER A 104 -20.26 -0.53 -16.16
N PHE A 105 -20.72 -1.01 -15.00
CA PHE A 105 -22.07 -1.59 -14.86
C PHE A 105 -23.15 -0.54 -14.56
N THR A 106 -22.76 0.72 -14.34
CA THR A 106 -23.69 1.80 -14.03
C THR A 106 -24.17 2.44 -15.33
N LEU A 107 -25.19 1.85 -15.96
CA LEU A 107 -25.67 2.20 -17.32
C LEU A 107 -26.11 3.67 -17.53
N ASN A 108 -26.33 4.44 -16.46
CA ASN A 108 -26.85 5.82 -16.51
C ASN A 108 -26.12 6.77 -15.53
N GLY A 109 -24.87 6.48 -15.16
CA GLY A 109 -24.16 7.32 -14.19
C GLY A 109 -23.86 8.70 -14.77
N GLU A 110 -24.40 9.76 -14.17
CA GLU A 110 -23.91 11.11 -14.44
C GLU A 110 -22.66 11.38 -13.59
N MET A 111 -21.76 12.23 -14.11
CA MET A 111 -20.63 12.69 -13.30
C MET A 111 -21.15 13.54 -12.13
N THR A 112 -20.91 13.07 -10.92
CA THR A 112 -21.39 13.71 -9.69
C THR A 112 -20.47 14.86 -9.26
N SER A 113 -20.98 15.71 -8.37
CA SER A 113 -20.19 16.84 -7.84
C SER A 113 -18.96 16.36 -7.05
N GLU A 114 -19.11 15.25 -6.32
CA GLU A 114 -18.01 14.60 -5.62
C GLU A 114 -16.92 14.11 -6.59
N ILE A 115 -17.27 13.52 -7.73
CA ILE A 115 -16.28 13.10 -8.76
C ILE A 115 -15.53 14.32 -9.30
N PHE A 116 -16.25 15.37 -9.72
CA PHE A 116 -15.61 16.60 -10.24
C PHE A 116 -14.67 17.25 -9.21
N SER A 117 -15.00 17.19 -7.92
CA SER A 117 -14.13 17.74 -6.87
C SER A 117 -12.77 17.04 -6.75
N ARG A 118 -12.62 15.86 -7.36
CA ARG A 118 -11.38 15.04 -7.35
C ARG A 118 -10.59 15.11 -8.65
N THR A 119 -10.90 16.02 -9.57
CA THR A 119 -10.17 16.17 -10.85
C THR A 119 -9.27 17.40 -10.90
N SER A 120 -9.36 18.29 -9.91
CA SER A 120 -8.62 19.56 -9.92
C SER A 120 -7.50 19.55 -8.86
N PRO A 121 -6.23 19.34 -9.26
CA PRO A 121 -5.12 19.50 -8.33
C PRO A 121 -5.03 20.96 -7.86
N SER A 122 -4.64 21.16 -6.59
CA SER A 122 -4.47 22.50 -6.03
C SER A 122 -3.32 22.54 -5.03
N LEU A 123 -2.73 23.73 -4.87
CA LEU A 123 -1.70 23.95 -3.85
C LEU A 123 -2.23 23.68 -2.43
N ALA A 124 -3.52 23.93 -2.19
CA ALA A 124 -4.17 23.63 -0.92
C ALA A 124 -4.13 22.12 -0.61
N TYR A 125 -4.43 21.27 -1.60
CA TYR A 125 -4.34 19.82 -1.44
C TYR A 125 -2.91 19.36 -1.16
N LEU A 126 -1.91 19.95 -1.83
CA LEU A 126 -0.49 19.66 -1.53
C LEU A 126 -0.13 20.00 -0.07
N LEU A 127 -0.52 21.18 0.40
CA LEU A 127 -0.24 21.60 1.79
C LEU A 127 -0.94 20.70 2.80
N ILE A 128 -2.20 20.32 2.56
CA ILE A 128 -2.94 19.38 3.39
C ILE A 128 -2.24 18.01 3.41
N ALA A 129 -1.81 17.51 2.25
CA ALA A 129 -1.10 16.25 2.12
C ALA A 129 0.24 16.27 2.89
N MET A 130 0.99 17.37 2.80
CA MET A 130 2.24 17.55 3.55
C MET A 130 2.00 17.58 5.07
N VAL A 131 1.03 18.36 5.55
CA VAL A 131 0.73 18.45 6.99
C VAL A 131 0.24 17.10 7.51
N SER A 132 -0.63 16.42 6.75
CA SER A 132 -1.15 15.10 7.11
C SER A 132 -0.03 14.05 7.11
N GLY A 133 0.84 14.05 6.10
CA GLY A 133 2.01 13.16 6.04
C GLY A 133 2.96 13.36 7.21
N ALA A 134 3.22 14.61 7.60
CA ALA A 134 4.02 14.93 8.77
C ALA A 134 3.35 14.42 10.07
N ALA A 135 2.05 14.64 10.21
CA ALA A 135 1.29 14.20 11.38
C ALA A 135 1.26 12.67 11.51
N VAL A 136 1.01 11.94 10.42
CA VAL A 136 1.04 10.47 10.40
C VAL A 136 2.43 9.94 10.74
N ALA A 137 3.48 10.47 10.10
CA ALA A 137 4.85 10.04 10.37
C ALA A 137 5.25 10.31 11.83
N TYR A 138 4.83 11.44 12.39
CA TYR A 138 5.08 11.79 13.79
C TYR A 138 4.29 10.89 14.76
N ALA A 139 3.03 10.58 14.44
CA ALA A 139 2.20 9.70 15.25
C ALA A 139 2.77 8.27 15.31
N LEU A 140 3.31 7.75 14.20
CA LEU A 140 3.90 6.39 14.18
C LEU A 140 5.14 6.24 15.08
N VAL A 141 5.95 7.29 15.18
CA VAL A 141 7.13 7.29 16.06
C VAL A 141 6.77 7.54 17.52
N ARG A 142 5.51 7.90 17.81
CA ARG A 142 4.97 8.17 19.15
C ARG A 142 3.77 7.26 19.44
N PRO A 143 3.96 6.10 20.07
CA PRO A 143 2.90 5.11 20.31
C PRO A 143 1.60 5.70 20.89
N ALA A 144 1.70 6.68 21.78
CA ALA A 144 0.58 7.38 22.40
C ALA A 144 -0.34 8.16 21.44
N LEU A 145 0.09 8.38 20.19
CA LEU A 145 -0.67 9.12 19.18
C LEU A 145 -1.29 8.21 18.11
N SER A 146 -1.12 6.89 18.23
CA SER A 146 -1.58 5.92 17.21
C SER A 146 -3.10 5.92 17.05
N GLU A 147 -3.86 6.29 18.09
CA GLU A 147 -5.33 6.37 18.07
C GLU A 147 -5.87 7.48 17.15
N ILE A 148 -5.05 8.48 16.81
CA ILE A 148 -5.44 9.63 15.98
C ILE A 148 -5.20 9.33 14.49
N LEU A 149 -4.44 8.28 14.17
CA LEU A 149 -4.07 7.91 12.80
C LEU A 149 -5.26 7.76 11.84
N PRO A 150 -6.40 7.15 12.22
CA PRO A 150 -7.53 7.01 11.31
C PRO A 150 -8.12 8.37 10.89
N GLY A 151 -8.16 9.34 11.81
CA GLY A 151 -8.63 10.70 11.52
C GLY A 151 -7.70 11.47 10.58
N ILE A 152 -6.38 11.28 10.71
CA ILE A 152 -5.39 11.89 9.83
C ILE A 152 -5.44 11.24 8.45
N ALA A 153 -5.69 9.92 8.38
CA ALA A 153 -5.76 9.18 7.12
C ALA A 153 -6.89 9.67 6.18
N ILE A 154 -8.02 10.10 6.75
CA ILE A 154 -9.14 10.67 5.98
C ILE A 154 -8.70 11.92 5.21
N ALA A 155 -7.87 12.78 5.80
CA ALA A 155 -7.44 14.05 5.21
C ALA A 155 -6.53 13.88 3.97
N VAL A 156 -5.96 12.70 3.80
CA VAL A 156 -4.90 12.45 2.82
C VAL A 156 -5.47 12.13 1.42
N ALA A 157 -6.76 11.80 1.34
CA ALA A 157 -7.55 11.68 0.11
C ALA A 157 -6.82 11.00 -1.08
N LEU A 158 -6.23 9.82 -0.87
CA LEU A 158 -5.53 9.07 -1.95
C LEU A 158 -6.48 8.17 -2.75
N ILE A 159 -7.45 7.56 -2.06
CA ILE A 159 -8.36 6.59 -2.67
C ILE A 159 -9.40 7.26 -3.57
N PRO A 160 -10.04 8.38 -3.18
CA PRO A 160 -11.03 9.01 -4.06
C PRO A 160 -10.46 9.47 -5.40
N PRO A 161 -9.28 10.12 -5.49
CA PRO A 161 -8.69 10.45 -6.78
C PRO A 161 -8.39 9.20 -7.62
N LEU A 162 -7.87 8.12 -7.02
CA LEU A 162 -7.66 6.85 -7.74
C LEU A 162 -8.97 6.21 -8.21
N ALA A 163 -10.01 6.25 -7.39
CA ALA A 163 -11.33 5.76 -7.75
C ALA A 163 -11.94 6.60 -8.87
N THR A 164 -11.76 7.92 -8.80
CA THR A 164 -12.17 8.88 -9.84
C THR A 164 -11.45 8.63 -11.15
N VAL A 165 -10.17 8.24 -11.14
CA VAL A 165 -9.45 7.77 -12.34
C VAL A 165 -10.18 6.56 -12.94
N GLY A 166 -10.48 5.53 -12.15
CA GLY A 166 -11.17 4.33 -12.64
C GLY A 166 -12.57 4.63 -13.20
N ILE A 167 -13.33 5.49 -12.52
CA ILE A 167 -14.63 5.99 -12.98
C ILE A 167 -14.45 6.77 -14.30
N SER A 168 -13.57 7.75 -14.35
CA SER A 168 -13.37 8.59 -15.54
C SER A 168 -12.93 7.78 -16.77
N ILE A 169 -12.18 6.68 -16.57
CA ILE A 169 -11.84 5.74 -17.65
C ILE A 169 -13.10 5.05 -18.20
N SER A 170 -14.05 4.63 -17.36
CA SER A 170 -15.27 3.95 -17.84
C SER A 170 -16.21 4.90 -18.59
N PHE A 171 -16.20 6.18 -18.22
CA PHE A 171 -16.94 7.25 -18.91
C PHE A 171 -16.19 7.86 -20.10
N LEU A 172 -14.96 7.41 -20.41
CA LEU A 172 -14.10 7.94 -21.48
C LEU A 172 -13.73 9.43 -21.33
N GLU A 173 -13.79 9.97 -20.11
CA GLU A 173 -13.50 11.38 -19.78
C GLU A 173 -12.01 11.60 -19.52
N LYS A 174 -11.23 11.82 -20.58
CA LYS A 174 -9.76 11.89 -20.53
C LYS A 174 -9.22 13.00 -19.63
N ASP A 175 -9.84 14.17 -19.64
CA ASP A 175 -9.37 15.31 -18.85
C ASP A 175 -9.52 15.04 -17.35
N MET A 176 -10.60 14.36 -16.96
CA MET A 176 -10.84 13.94 -15.59
C MET A 176 -9.87 12.83 -15.16
N VAL A 177 -9.53 11.89 -16.05
CA VAL A 177 -8.49 10.88 -15.79
C VAL A 177 -7.16 11.55 -15.45
N ILE A 178 -6.72 12.52 -16.25
CA ILE A 178 -5.45 13.21 -16.04
C ILE A 178 -5.49 14.00 -14.73
N GLY A 179 -6.51 14.84 -14.55
CA GLY A 179 -6.62 15.71 -13.38
C GLY A 179 -6.72 14.95 -12.05
N SER A 180 -7.47 13.84 -12.01
CA SER A 180 -7.53 12.98 -10.82
C SER A 180 -6.24 12.23 -10.54
N PHE A 181 -5.54 11.81 -11.60
CA PHE A 181 -4.23 11.17 -11.44
C PHE A 181 -3.18 12.17 -10.95
N GLU A 182 -3.19 13.40 -11.44
CA GLU A 182 -2.34 14.49 -10.95
C GLU A 182 -2.61 14.80 -9.48
N LEU A 183 -3.88 14.90 -9.08
CA LEU A 183 -4.26 15.09 -7.68
C LEU A 183 -3.73 13.96 -6.79
N PHE A 184 -3.86 12.70 -7.24
CA PHE A 184 -3.25 11.56 -6.54
C PHE A 184 -1.74 11.71 -6.39
N LEU A 185 -1.02 12.07 -7.47
CA LEU A 185 0.43 12.21 -7.46
C LEU A 185 0.89 13.34 -6.53
N VAL A 186 0.23 14.50 -6.58
CA VAL A 186 0.52 15.65 -5.71
C VAL A 186 0.36 15.25 -4.25
N ASN A 187 -0.72 14.54 -3.91
CA ASN A 187 -0.95 14.06 -2.55
C ASN A 187 0.13 13.05 -2.14
N LEU A 188 0.41 12.05 -2.99
CA LEU A 188 1.42 11.02 -2.73
C LEU A 188 2.79 11.63 -2.46
N VAL A 189 3.25 12.53 -3.34
CA VAL A 189 4.54 13.21 -3.22
C VAL A 189 4.58 14.07 -1.95
N GLY A 190 3.53 14.83 -1.66
CA GLY A 190 3.43 15.65 -0.46
C GLY A 190 3.58 14.84 0.83
N ILE A 191 2.90 13.69 0.91
CA ILE A 191 2.98 12.79 2.06
C ILE A 191 4.39 12.21 2.19
N VAL A 192 4.95 11.68 1.10
CA VAL A 192 6.28 11.06 1.10
C VAL A 192 7.33 12.08 1.53
N PHE A 193 7.30 13.28 0.95
CA PHE A 193 8.22 14.36 1.29
C PHE A 193 8.14 14.72 2.78
N ALA A 194 6.93 14.89 3.31
CA ALA A 194 6.72 15.23 4.71
C ALA A 194 7.15 14.09 5.66
N ALA A 195 6.81 12.84 5.32
CA ALA A 195 7.19 11.67 6.11
C ALA A 195 8.71 11.47 6.13
N VAL A 196 9.38 11.60 4.98
CA VAL A 196 10.86 11.59 4.89
C VAL A 196 11.47 12.68 5.75
N SER A 197 10.91 13.90 5.71
CA SER A 197 11.38 15.01 6.54
C SER A 197 11.26 14.69 8.02
N VAL A 198 10.09 14.25 8.49
CA VAL A 198 9.85 13.90 9.90
C VAL A 198 10.74 12.75 10.35
N PHE A 199 10.82 11.64 9.60
CA PHE A 199 11.68 10.52 9.96
C PHE A 199 13.17 10.89 10.00
N SER A 200 13.60 11.80 9.11
CA SER A 200 14.96 12.35 9.13
C SER A 200 15.20 13.19 10.39
N PHE A 201 14.30 14.11 10.73
CA PHE A 201 14.37 14.91 11.97
C PHE A 201 14.38 14.04 13.23
N MET A 202 13.61 12.95 13.22
CA MET A 202 13.52 11.99 14.33
C MET A 202 14.69 10.98 14.35
N ARG A 203 15.66 11.11 13.45
CA ARG A 203 16.87 10.28 13.36
C ARG A 203 16.58 8.79 13.25
N ILE A 204 15.56 8.44 12.46
CA ILE A 204 15.14 7.05 12.21
C ILE A 204 16.21 6.25 11.46
N TYR A 205 17.07 6.92 10.69
CA TYR A 205 18.20 6.31 9.97
C TYR A 205 19.19 5.57 10.89
N GLU A 206 19.23 5.87 12.20
CA GLU A 206 20.08 5.16 13.17
C GLU A 206 19.58 3.75 13.53
N ALA A 207 18.32 3.43 13.23
CA ALA A 207 17.74 2.11 13.48
C ALA A 207 17.76 1.20 12.22
N LYS A 208 18.64 1.50 11.25
CA LYS A 208 18.76 0.75 9.98
C LYS A 208 18.97 -0.75 10.16
N ASP A 209 19.72 -1.13 11.20
CA ASP A 209 20.09 -2.53 11.46
C ASP A 209 18.87 -3.40 11.81
N VAL A 210 17.78 -2.80 12.29
CA VAL A 210 16.51 -3.50 12.53
C VAL A 210 15.85 -3.89 11.21
N ILE A 211 15.81 -2.96 10.24
CA ILE A 211 15.22 -3.22 8.91
C ILE A 211 16.01 -4.30 8.18
N GLU A 212 17.33 -4.21 8.18
CA GLU A 212 18.18 -5.21 7.53
C GLU A 212 18.00 -6.61 8.14
N ARG A 213 17.90 -6.70 9.47
CA ARG A 213 17.65 -7.98 10.15
C ARG A 213 16.29 -8.57 9.78
N LYS A 214 15.22 -7.76 9.78
CA LYS A 214 13.87 -8.21 9.42
C LYS A 214 13.78 -8.64 7.96
N LEU A 215 14.32 -7.87 7.01
CA LEU A 215 14.37 -8.22 5.59
C LEU A 215 15.12 -9.55 5.36
N ARG A 216 16.31 -9.71 5.97
CA ARG A 216 17.07 -10.97 5.87
C ARG A 216 16.32 -12.15 6.48
N GLY A 217 15.54 -11.92 7.54
CA GLY A 217 14.68 -12.93 8.16
C GLY A 217 13.58 -13.41 7.21
N GLU A 218 12.84 -12.48 6.60
CA GLU A 218 11.81 -12.80 5.58
C GLU A 218 12.42 -13.52 4.36
N GLU A 219 13.55 -13.05 3.84
CA GLU A 219 14.23 -13.68 2.70
C GLU A 219 14.58 -15.15 2.98
N LYS A 220 15.04 -15.47 4.19
CA LYS A 220 15.33 -16.85 4.60
C LYS A 220 14.08 -17.72 4.65
N ILE A 221 12.96 -17.17 5.12
CA ILE A 221 11.68 -17.87 5.18
C ILE A 221 11.19 -18.17 3.76
N VAL A 222 11.19 -17.18 2.86
CA VAL A 222 10.79 -17.35 1.46
C VAL A 222 11.67 -18.37 0.75
N GLN A 223 13.00 -18.28 0.92
CA GLN A 223 13.93 -19.26 0.34
C GLN A 223 13.70 -20.67 0.88
N LYS A 224 13.33 -20.81 2.15
CA LYS A 224 13.01 -22.11 2.75
C LYS A 224 11.74 -22.70 2.12
N PHE A 225 10.66 -21.92 2.04
CA PHE A 225 9.41 -22.36 1.40
C PHE A 225 9.61 -22.70 -0.08
N GLN A 226 10.40 -21.90 -0.80
CA GLN A 226 10.66 -22.15 -2.21
C GLN A 226 11.47 -23.43 -2.42
N LYS A 227 12.48 -23.70 -1.56
CA LYS A 227 13.20 -24.97 -1.56
C LYS A 227 12.31 -26.16 -1.20
N GLU A 228 11.43 -26.02 -0.21
CA GLU A 228 10.47 -27.07 0.18
C GLU A 228 9.54 -27.40 -1.00
N HIS A 229 8.99 -26.39 -1.67
CA HIS A 229 8.10 -26.57 -2.82
C HIS A 229 8.84 -27.11 -4.08
N ASP A 230 10.08 -26.70 -4.32
CA ASP A 230 10.89 -27.23 -5.41
C ASP A 230 11.28 -28.69 -5.15
N MET A 231 11.53 -29.07 -3.89
CA MET A 231 11.77 -30.46 -3.49
C MET A 231 10.54 -31.34 -3.67
N GLU A 232 9.35 -30.88 -3.28
CA GLU A 232 8.09 -31.61 -3.52
C GLU A 232 7.87 -31.89 -5.01
N LYS A 233 8.12 -30.89 -5.88
CA LYS A 233 8.05 -31.07 -7.33
C LYS A 233 9.04 -32.12 -7.84
N ILE A 234 10.28 -32.12 -7.33
CA ILE A 234 11.31 -33.10 -7.72
C ILE A 234 10.88 -34.51 -7.31
N GLU A 235 10.41 -34.69 -6.08
CA GLU A 235 9.93 -36.00 -5.58
C GLU A 235 8.76 -36.53 -6.43
N GLN A 236 7.85 -35.64 -6.84
CA GLN A 236 6.74 -35.99 -7.70
C GLN A 236 7.19 -36.41 -9.11
N ILE A 237 8.19 -35.72 -9.68
CA ILE A 237 8.81 -36.10 -10.96
C ILE A 237 9.51 -37.46 -10.84
N GLU A 238 10.27 -37.70 -9.77
CA GLU A 238 10.97 -38.97 -9.55
C GLU A 238 9.99 -40.15 -9.45
N LYS A 239 8.87 -39.96 -8.76
CA LYS A 239 7.79 -40.96 -8.67
C LYS A 239 7.20 -41.27 -10.05
N THR A 240 6.88 -40.25 -10.84
CA THR A 240 6.38 -40.44 -12.21
C THR A 240 7.41 -41.15 -13.10
N VAL A 241 8.70 -40.81 -12.98
CA VAL A 241 9.77 -41.49 -13.74
C VAL A 241 9.89 -42.96 -13.35
N LEU A 242 9.73 -43.28 -12.06
CA LEU A 242 9.76 -44.66 -11.58
C LEU A 242 8.57 -45.48 -12.11
N GLU A 243 7.35 -44.93 -12.04
CA GLU A 243 6.14 -45.54 -12.59
C GLU A 243 6.28 -45.81 -14.10
N VAL A 244 6.81 -44.85 -14.86
CA VAL A 244 7.07 -45.03 -16.30
C VAL A 244 8.10 -46.14 -16.56
N LYS A 245 9.17 -46.23 -15.75
CA LYS A 245 10.17 -47.30 -15.87
C LYS A 245 9.56 -48.67 -15.57
N GLU A 246 8.70 -48.77 -14.58
CA GLU A 246 7.98 -50.01 -14.23
C GLU A 246 7.05 -50.44 -15.38
N MET A 247 6.25 -49.52 -15.92
CA MET A 247 5.39 -49.79 -17.09
C MET A 247 6.18 -50.27 -18.31
N LEU A 248 7.34 -49.68 -18.58
CA LEU A 248 8.21 -50.09 -19.68
C LEU A 248 8.81 -51.49 -19.46
N ASN A 249 9.16 -51.82 -18.23
CA ASN A 249 9.68 -53.14 -17.87
C ASN A 249 8.60 -54.23 -17.93
N GLU A 250 7.36 -53.93 -17.54
CA GLU A 250 6.22 -54.85 -17.70
C GLU A 250 5.91 -55.10 -19.18
N LYS A 251 5.89 -54.05 -20.02
CA LYS A 251 5.72 -54.22 -21.47
C LYS A 251 6.80 -55.10 -22.10
N LYS A 252 8.05 -55.02 -21.64
CA LYS A 252 9.16 -55.87 -22.11
C LYS A 252 9.06 -57.32 -21.64
N LYS A 253 8.37 -57.61 -20.53
CA LYS A 253 8.16 -58.98 -20.05
C LYS A 253 6.99 -59.69 -20.73
N ASN A 254 6.02 -58.93 -21.25
CA ASN A 254 4.76 -59.45 -21.79
C ASN A 254 4.69 -59.44 -23.34
N GLY A 255 5.77 -59.07 -24.04
CA GLY A 255 5.88 -59.10 -25.50
C GLY A 255 7.12 -59.87 -25.93
#